data_AF-A0A1G6K5N9-F1
#
_entry.id   AF-A0A1G6K5N9-F1
#
_cell.length_a   1.000
_cell.length_b   1.000
_cell.length_c   1.000
_cell.angle_alpha   90.00
_cell.angle_beta   90.00
_cell.angle_gamma   90.00
#
_symmetry.space_group_name_H-M   'P 1'
#
loop_
_entity.id
_entity.type
_entity.pdbx_description
1 polymer ?
#
loop_
_entity_poly.entity_id
_entity_poly.type
_entity_poly.pdbx_seq_one_letter_code
_entity_poly.pdbx_strand_id
1 'polypeptide(L)'
;MPVLLILLLAMVAEITVLVTVGDLIGVLPTIALLVAATLLGTALLRREGARTLAALQQSLFARRAPQRELVDGMLIAAAGVLVVVPGFISDALALLLLLPPTRALVRRWVVRRAERAVADGRRETIIVDSVVVDPSAVDHEPRRERPIIVIPESRHTE
;
A
#
# COMPACT_ATOMS: atom_id res chain seq x y z
N MET A 1 8.04 -9.38 16.68
CA MET A 1 7.60 -8.74 17.95
C MET A 1 7.69 -7.19 18.02
N PRO A 2 8.02 -6.40 16.99
CA PRO A 2 8.03 -4.92 17.14
C PRO A 2 6.63 -4.30 17.06
N VAL A 3 5.69 -4.92 16.35
CA VAL A 3 4.32 -4.38 16.14
C VAL A 3 3.54 -4.30 17.46
N LEU A 4 3.62 -5.34 18.29
CA LEU A 4 2.95 -5.37 19.61
C LEU A 4 3.43 -4.22 20.50
N LEU A 5 4.74 -3.93 20.49
CA LEU A 5 5.34 -2.84 21.26
C LEU A 5 4.77 -1.48 20.81
N ILE A 6 4.68 -1.25 19.50
CA ILE A 6 4.13 -0.01 18.94
C ILE A 6 2.66 0.16 19.34
N LEU A 7 1.86 -0.90 19.24
CA LEU A 7 0.45 -0.87 19.65
C LEU A 7 0.30 -0.58 21.15
N LEU A 8 1.16 -1.16 21.99
CA LEU A 8 1.16 -0.91 23.43
C LEU A 8 1.50 0.56 23.73
N LEU A 9 2.56 1.10 23.12
CA LEU A 9 2.91 2.52 23.29
C LEU A 9 1.79 3.44 22.81
N ALA A 10 1.18 3.13 21.67
CA ALA A 10 0.05 3.90 21.14
C ALA A 10 -1.11 3.90 22.13
N MET A 11 -1.48 2.75 22.70
CA MET A 11 -2.54 2.66 23.70
C MET A 11 -2.22 3.46 24.97
N VAL A 12 -0.98 3.40 25.47
CA VAL A 12 -0.55 4.21 26.61
C VAL A 12 -0.67 5.69 26.30
N ALA A 13 -0.27 6.12 25.10
CA ALA A 13 -0.41 7.51 24.66
C ALA A 13 -1.88 7.95 24.60
N GLU A 14 -2.78 7.11 24.08
CA GLU A 14 -4.22 7.40 24.02
C GLU A 14 -4.82 7.60 25.41
N ILE A 15 -4.54 6.69 26.35
CA ILE A 15 -5.04 6.81 27.72
C ILE A 15 -4.49 8.08 28.37
N THR A 16 -3.21 8.40 28.15
CA THR A 16 -2.59 9.63 28.69
C THR A 16 -3.31 10.89 28.19
N VAL A 17 -3.59 10.96 26.89
CA VAL A 17 -4.33 12.10 26.31
C VAL A 17 -5.77 12.12 26.81
N LEU A 18 -6.44 10.97 26.88
CA LEU A 18 -7.82 10.87 27.35
C LEU A 18 -7.97 11.39 28.78
N VAL A 19 -7.09 10.98 29.69
CA VAL A 19 -7.08 11.45 31.09
C VAL A 19 -6.81 12.95 31.13
N THR A 20 -5.79 13.42 30.38
CA THR A 20 -5.44 14.84 30.35
C THR A 20 -6.60 15.71 29.86
N VAL A 21 -7.30 15.30 28.79
CA VAL A 21 -8.48 16.01 28.28
C VAL A 21 -9.64 15.90 29.27
N GLY A 22 -9.86 14.71 29.85
CA GLY A 22 -10.85 14.48 30.89
C GLY A 22 -10.69 15.41 32.09
N ASP A 23 -9.46 15.66 32.51
CA ASP A 23 -9.14 16.58 33.61
C ASP A 23 -9.32 18.06 33.21
N LEU A 24 -9.10 18.41 31.95
CA LEU A 24 -9.21 19.79 31.45
C LEU A 24 -10.66 20.25 31.24
N ILE A 25 -11.51 19.40 30.65
CA ILE A 25 -12.88 19.77 30.26
C ILE A 25 -13.97 18.97 30.96
N GLY A 26 -13.61 17.91 31.68
CA GLY A 26 -14.54 17.00 32.35
C GLY A 26 -14.84 15.73 31.54
N VAL A 27 -15.27 14.68 32.25
CA VAL A 27 -15.50 13.35 31.66
C VAL A 27 -16.63 13.34 30.64
N LEU A 28 -17.77 13.96 30.94
CA LEU A 28 -18.95 13.95 30.07
C LEU A 28 -18.68 14.59 28.68
N PRO A 29 -18.12 15.82 28.58
CA PRO A 29 -17.79 16.40 27.27
C PRO A 29 -16.68 15.63 26.55
N THR A 30 -15.74 15.01 27.28
CA THR A 30 -14.70 14.15 26.69
C THR A 30 -15.30 12.93 25.98
N ILE A 31 -16.26 12.25 26.63
CA ILE A 31 -17.00 11.14 26.02
C ILE A 31 -17.79 11.62 24.80
N ALA A 32 -18.47 12.77 24.90
CA ALA A 32 -19.21 13.33 23.78
C ALA A 32 -18.29 13.63 22.57
N LEU A 33 -17.07 14.13 22.82
CA LEU A 33 -16.06 14.37 21.79
C LEU A 33 -15.60 13.08 21.10
N LEU A 34 -15.30 12.02 21.86
CA LEU A 34 -14.93 10.72 21.29
C LEU A 34 -16.03 10.13 20.41
N VAL A 35 -17.28 10.19 20.89
CA VAL A 35 -18.44 9.72 20.12
C VAL A 35 -18.60 10.55 18.84
N ALA A 36 -18.52 11.88 18.94
CA ALA A 36 -18.63 12.75 17.78
C ALA A 36 -17.50 12.51 16.76
N ALA A 37 -16.26 12.33 17.21
CA ALA A 37 -15.12 12.04 16.37
C ALA A 37 -15.25 10.69 15.66
N THR A 38 -15.67 9.64 16.38
CA THR A 38 -15.91 8.30 15.81
C THR A 38 -17.02 8.35 14.76
N LEU A 39 -18.13 9.06 15.03
CA LEU A 39 -19.22 9.23 14.09
C LEU A 39 -18.78 10.00 12.83
N LEU A 40 -18.01 11.07 13.01
CA LEU A 40 -17.45 11.85 11.92
C LEU A 40 -16.51 11.00 11.06
N GLY A 41 -15.55 10.31 11.68
CA GLY A 41 -14.61 9.41 11.02
C GLY A 41 -15.32 8.32 10.24
N THR A 42 -16.30 7.65 10.85
CA THR A 42 -17.09 6.60 10.21
C THR A 42 -17.92 7.14 9.03
N ALA A 43 -18.55 8.30 9.19
CA ALA A 43 -19.32 8.93 8.12
C ALA A 43 -18.43 9.28 6.91
N LEU A 44 -17.23 9.78 7.18
CA LEU A 44 -16.24 10.13 6.18
C LEU A 44 -15.69 8.87 5.50
N LEU A 45 -15.48 7.79 6.26
CA LEU A 45 -15.01 6.49 5.78
C LEU A 45 -15.99 5.90 4.77
N ARG A 46 -17.29 5.95 5.10
CA ARG A 46 -18.37 5.49 4.21
C ARG A 46 -18.40 6.29 2.90
N ARG A 47 -18.25 7.61 2.99
CA ARG A 47 -18.26 8.50 1.81
C ARG A 47 -17.07 8.25 0.89
N GLU A 48 -15.86 8.27 1.43
CA GLU A 48 -14.64 8.16 0.63
C GLU A 48 -14.38 6.73 0.17
N GLY A 49 -14.74 5.73 1.00
CA GLY A 49 -14.69 4.31 0.63
C GLY A 49 -15.57 3.99 -0.56
N ALA A 50 -16.82 4.49 -0.56
CA ALA A 50 -17.73 4.29 -1.69
C ALA A 50 -17.22 4.96 -2.98
N ARG A 51 -16.70 6.19 -2.88
CA ARG A 51 -16.10 6.90 -4.04
C ARG A 51 -14.91 6.16 -4.62
N THR A 52 -14.00 5.69 -3.77
CA THR A 52 -12.79 5.00 -4.20
C THR A 52 -13.11 3.65 -4.82
N LEU A 53 -14.08 2.92 -4.25
CA LEU A 53 -14.55 1.66 -4.84
C LEU A 53 -15.19 1.88 -6.21
N ALA A 54 -16.01 2.93 -6.37
CA ALA A 54 -16.61 3.27 -7.65
C ALA A 54 -15.53 3.64 -8.70
N ALA A 55 -14.53 4.45 -8.33
CA ALA A 55 -13.42 4.81 -9.21
C ALA A 55 -12.56 3.60 -9.61
N LEU A 56 -12.32 2.67 -8.67
CA LEU A 56 -11.63 1.42 -8.94
C LEU A 56 -12.41 0.57 -9.96
N GLN A 57 -13.71 0.37 -9.74
CA GLN A 57 -14.58 -0.36 -10.67
C GLN A 57 -14.56 0.27 -12.07
N GLN A 58 -14.71 1.60 -12.17
CA GLN A 58 -14.64 2.32 -13.44
C GLN A 58 -13.31 2.12 -14.18
N SER A 59 -12.19 2.13 -13.45
CA SER A 59 -10.87 1.93 -14.03
C SER A 59 -10.68 0.51 -14.56
N LEU A 60 -11.20 -0.49 -13.85
CA LEU A 60 -11.22 -1.89 -14.28
C LEU A 60 -12.08 -2.09 -15.54
N PHE A 61 -13.29 -1.52 -15.58
CA PHE A 61 -14.15 -1.56 -16.76
C PHE A 61 -13.52 -0.87 -17.97
N ALA A 62 -12.78 0.23 -17.75
CA ALA A 62 -12.05 0.94 -18.78
C ALA A 62 -10.73 0.24 -19.21
N ARG A 63 -10.41 -0.95 -18.67
CA ARG A 63 -9.13 -1.67 -18.88
C ARG A 63 -7.89 -0.80 -18.61
N ARG A 64 -7.98 0.16 -17.68
CA ARG A 64 -6.85 0.98 -17.24
C ARG A 64 -6.27 0.42 -15.95
N ALA A 65 -4.95 0.54 -15.76
CA ALA A 65 -4.29 0.12 -14.52
C ALA A 65 -4.68 1.05 -13.35
N PRO A 66 -5.37 0.55 -12.30
CA PRO A 66 -5.94 1.39 -11.23
C PRO A 66 -4.94 1.63 -10.08
N GLN A 67 -3.71 2.06 -10.41
CA GLN A 67 -2.65 2.17 -9.41
C GLN A 67 -2.97 3.19 -8.31
N ARG A 68 -3.68 4.27 -8.65
CA ARG A 68 -4.02 5.34 -7.70
C ARG A 68 -5.13 4.90 -6.76
N GLU A 69 -6.16 4.30 -7.33
CA GLU A 69 -7.36 3.83 -6.63
C GLU A 69 -7.01 2.72 -5.63
N LEU A 70 -6.02 1.87 -5.94
CA LEU A 70 -5.50 0.87 -5.01
C LEU A 70 -4.80 1.49 -3.80
N VAL A 71 -3.92 2.48 -4.02
CA VAL A 71 -3.24 3.21 -2.93
C VAL A 71 -4.25 3.95 -2.07
N ASP A 72 -5.21 4.62 -2.70
CA ASP A 72 -6.27 5.31 -1.99
C ASP A 72 -7.11 4.30 -1.18
N GLY A 73 -7.50 3.16 -1.76
CA GLY A 73 -8.22 2.11 -1.06
C GLY A 73 -7.48 1.60 0.18
N MET A 74 -6.16 1.38 0.09
CA MET A 74 -5.33 0.97 1.22
C MET A 74 -5.29 2.02 2.34
N LEU A 75 -5.16 3.30 2.00
CA LEU A 75 -5.19 4.39 3.00
C LEU A 75 -6.55 4.50 3.69
N ILE A 76 -7.66 4.26 2.96
CA ILE A 76 -9.02 4.26 3.55
C ILE A 76 -9.15 3.08 4.51
N ALA A 77 -8.72 1.89 4.11
CA ALA A 77 -8.78 0.70 4.93
C ALA A 77 -7.96 0.85 6.22
N ALA A 78 -6.73 1.36 6.11
CA ALA A 78 -5.87 1.63 7.27
C ALA A 78 -6.55 2.61 8.25
N ALA A 79 -7.13 3.69 7.72
CA ALA A 79 -7.84 4.63 8.56
C ALA A 79 -9.12 4.06 9.18
N GLY A 80 -9.81 3.16 8.48
CA GLY A 80 -10.93 2.40 9.04
C GLY A 80 -10.53 1.56 10.25
N VAL A 81 -9.34 0.93 10.21
CA VAL A 81 -8.78 0.21 11.36
C VAL A 81 -8.49 1.17 12.52
N LEU A 82 -7.98 2.37 12.25
CA LEU A 82 -7.74 3.37 13.30
C LEU A 82 -9.05 3.84 13.96
N VAL A 83 -10.13 4.03 13.19
CA VAL A 83 -11.45 4.44 13.72
C VAL A 83 -12.05 3.39 14.68
N VAL A 84 -11.66 2.11 14.58
CA VAL A 84 -12.16 1.06 15.48
C VAL A 84 -11.67 1.26 16.92
N VAL A 85 -10.51 1.89 17.11
CA VAL A 85 -9.97 2.21 18.43
C VAL A 85 -10.31 3.67 18.73
N PRO A 86 -11.43 3.95 19.44
CA PRO A 86 -11.79 5.33 19.74
C PRO A 86 -10.73 5.96 20.64
N GLY A 87 -10.12 7.03 20.17
CA GLY A 87 -9.02 7.71 20.85
C GLY A 87 -8.68 9.03 20.15
N PHE A 88 -8.20 10.02 20.89
CA PHE A 88 -7.94 11.35 20.33
C PHE A 88 -6.83 11.33 19.28
N ILE A 89 -5.77 10.55 19.50
CA ILE A 89 -4.65 10.47 18.56
C ILE A 89 -5.06 9.68 17.31
N SER A 90 -5.69 8.53 17.51
CA SER A 90 -6.19 7.65 16.45
C SER A 90 -7.26 8.32 15.60
N ASP A 91 -8.18 9.07 16.20
CA ASP A 91 -9.19 9.85 15.49
C ASP A 91 -8.55 10.96 14.64
N ALA A 92 -7.57 11.69 15.20
CA ALA A 92 -6.85 12.71 14.44
C ALA A 92 -6.10 12.10 13.24
N LEU A 93 -5.41 10.98 13.44
CA LEU A 93 -4.73 10.24 12.37
C LEU A 93 -5.72 9.70 11.34
N ALA A 94 -6.83 9.10 11.77
CA ALA A 94 -7.85 8.58 10.87
C ALA A 94 -8.43 9.69 9.99
N LEU A 95 -8.86 10.81 10.60
CA LEU A 95 -9.36 11.97 9.87
C LEU A 95 -8.31 12.52 8.90
N LEU A 96 -7.05 12.60 9.34
CA LEU A 96 -5.93 13.01 8.48
C LEU A 96 -5.76 12.08 7.28
N LEU A 97 -5.91 10.76 7.43
CA LEU A 97 -5.82 9.80 6.32
C LEU A 97 -7.06 9.82 5.41
N LEU A 98 -8.22 10.23 5.92
CA LEU A 98 -9.46 10.30 5.13
C LEU A 98 -9.54 11.58 4.29
N LEU A 99 -8.90 12.67 4.72
CA LEU A 99 -8.98 13.93 4.01
C LEU A 99 -8.32 13.83 2.59
N PRO A 100 -9.00 14.31 1.52
CA PRO A 100 -8.45 14.32 0.17
C PRO A 100 -7.10 15.06 -0.02
N PRO A 101 -6.84 16.23 0.60
CA PRO A 101 -5.58 16.95 0.39
C PRO A 101 -4.36 16.21 0.96
N THR A 102 -4.53 15.51 2.09
CA THR A 102 -3.49 14.69 2.71
C THR A 102 -3.18 13.44 1.90
N ARG A 103 -4.18 12.81 1.27
CA ARG A 103 -3.94 11.71 0.31
C ARG A 103 -3.08 12.13 -0.86
N ALA A 104 -3.34 13.30 -1.45
CA ALA A 104 -2.53 13.80 -2.54
C ALA A 104 -1.06 14.03 -2.14
N LEU A 105 -0.82 14.49 -0.90
CA LEU A 105 0.51 14.72 -0.36
C LEU A 105 1.24 13.40 -0.05
N VAL A 106 0.58 12.48 0.66
CA VAL A 106 1.12 11.16 0.99
C VAL A 106 1.42 10.36 -0.28
N ARG A 107 0.52 10.38 -1.27
CA ARG A 107 0.73 9.73 -2.58
C ARG A 107 1.99 10.24 -3.26
N ARG A 108 2.20 11.56 -3.30
CA ARG A 108 3.42 12.15 -3.88
C ARG A 108 4.68 11.68 -3.17
N TRP A 109 4.61 11.46 -1.85
CA TRP A 109 5.75 10.99 -1.07
C TRP A 109 6.03 9.50 -1.30
N VAL A 110 4.98 8.66 -1.28
CA VAL A 110 5.08 7.21 -1.51
C VAL A 110 5.59 6.89 -2.92
N VAL A 111 5.07 7.55 -3.95
CA VAL A 111 5.53 7.34 -5.34
C VAL A 111 7.02 7.69 -5.49
N ARG A 112 7.46 8.81 -4.93
CA ARG A 112 8.89 9.19 -4.94
C ARG A 112 9.78 8.20 -4.19
N ARG A 113 9.28 7.60 -3.11
CA ARG A 113 10.03 6.59 -2.34
C ARG A 113 10.11 5.27 -3.11
N ALA A 114 9.03 4.87 -3.77
CA ALA A 114 8.97 3.69 -4.62
C ALA A 114 9.90 3.83 -5.83
N GLU A 115 9.91 4.98 -6.50
CA GLU A 115 10.86 5.28 -7.59
C GLU A 115 12.32 5.16 -7.13
N ARG A 116 12.64 5.65 -5.92
CA ARG A 116 13.99 5.51 -5.34
C ARG A 116 14.34 4.07 -4.96
N ALA A 117 13.39 3.33 -4.39
CA ALA A 117 13.59 1.92 -4.05
C ALA A 117 13.78 1.05 -5.30
N VAL A 118 13.07 1.36 -6.39
CA VAL A 118 13.24 0.71 -7.70
C VAL A 118 14.54 1.12 -8.38
N ALA A 119 15.03 2.36 -8.16
CA ALA A 119 16.34 2.80 -8.63
C ALA A 119 17.50 2.09 -7.90
N ASP A 120 17.36 1.83 -6.60
CA ASP A 120 18.36 1.08 -5.80
C ASP A 120 18.36 -0.43 -6.09
N GLY A 121 17.23 -1.01 -6.51
CA GLY A 121 17.11 -2.45 -6.81
C GLY A 121 17.69 -2.90 -8.17
N ARG A 122 18.21 -1.98 -9.00
CA ARG A 122 18.62 -2.26 -10.39
C ARG A 122 20.04 -2.83 -10.52
N ARG A 123 20.46 -3.73 -9.62
CA ARG A 123 21.72 -4.49 -9.79
C ARG A 123 21.54 -5.94 -10.23
N GLU A 124 20.32 -6.49 -10.25
CA GLU A 124 20.16 -7.88 -10.70
C GLU A 124 18.74 -8.14 -11.24
N THR A 125 18.48 -7.75 -12.47
CA THR A 125 17.39 -8.35 -13.24
C THR A 125 17.89 -8.60 -14.63
N ILE A 126 18.37 -9.82 -14.86
CA ILE A 126 18.61 -10.37 -16.19
C ILE A 126 17.24 -10.46 -16.85
N ILE A 127 16.97 -9.54 -17.78
CA ILE A 127 15.84 -9.62 -18.70
C ILE A 127 16.22 -10.72 -19.69
N VAL A 128 15.61 -11.90 -19.54
CA VAL A 128 15.62 -12.90 -20.62
C VAL A 128 14.70 -12.36 -21.70
N ASP A 129 15.25 -12.14 -22.89
CA ASP A 129 14.52 -11.70 -24.08
C ASP A 129 13.20 -12.46 -24.20
N SER A 130 12.08 -11.76 -24.02
CA SER A 130 10.78 -12.32 -24.34
C SER A 130 10.64 -12.30 -25.85
N VAL A 131 11.13 -13.35 -26.51
CA VAL A 131 10.89 -13.57 -27.94
C VAL A 131 9.40 -13.78 -28.14
N VAL A 132 8.76 -12.81 -28.80
CA VAL A 132 7.39 -12.93 -29.29
C VAL A 132 7.45 -13.85 -30.51
N VAL A 133 7.04 -15.11 -30.33
CA VAL A 133 6.90 -16.07 -31.43
C VAL A 133 5.60 -15.74 -32.16
N ASP A 134 5.74 -15.35 -33.43
CA ASP A 134 4.61 -15.18 -34.35
C ASP A 134 3.93 -16.56 -34.59
N PRO A 135 2.64 -16.74 -34.30
CA PRO A 135 1.94 -18.01 -34.51
C PRO A 135 1.97 -18.50 -35.97
N SER A 136 2.27 -17.60 -36.92
CA SER A 136 2.34 -17.93 -38.34
C SER A 136 3.61 -18.69 -38.76
N ALA A 137 4.59 -18.88 -37.87
CA ALA A 137 5.83 -19.60 -38.18
C ALA A 137 5.78 -21.11 -37.87
N VAL A 138 4.63 -21.65 -37.45
CA VAL A 138 4.45 -23.09 -37.15
C VAL A 138 4.15 -23.88 -38.43
N ASP A 139 5.04 -23.81 -39.42
CA ASP A 139 4.92 -24.64 -40.63
C ASP A 139 6.25 -25.15 -41.18
N HIS A 140 7.35 -25.05 -40.42
CA HIS A 140 8.62 -25.64 -40.82
C HIS A 140 9.06 -26.73 -39.83
N GLU A 141 9.10 -27.96 -40.35
CA GLU A 141 9.68 -29.14 -39.72
C GLU A 141 10.98 -28.80 -38.96
N PRO A 142 11.15 -29.27 -37.72
CA PRO A 142 12.35 -29.01 -36.95
C PRO A 142 13.55 -29.71 -37.60
N ARG A 143 14.37 -28.93 -38.32
CA ARG A 143 15.68 -29.36 -38.80
C ARG A 143 16.53 -29.69 -37.58
N ARG A 144 16.80 -30.98 -37.38
CA ARG A 144 17.66 -31.51 -36.32
C ARG A 144 19.10 -31.03 -36.53
N GLU A 145 19.42 -29.84 -36.07
CA GLU A 145 20.81 -29.44 -35.86
C GLU A 145 21.32 -30.13 -34.61
N ARG A 146 22.21 -31.11 -34.82
CA ARG A 146 22.90 -31.81 -33.73
C ARG A 146 23.77 -30.78 -33.00
N PRO A 147 23.68 -30.67 -31.66
CA PRO A 147 24.55 -29.77 -30.92
C PRO A 147 26.00 -30.27 -31.04
N ILE A 148 26.89 -29.39 -31.51
CA ILE A 148 28.34 -29.64 -31.52
C ILE A 148 28.80 -29.52 -30.06
N ILE A 149 29.05 -30.66 -29.43
CA ILE A 149 29.66 -30.74 -28.11
C ILE A 149 31.16 -30.50 -28.28
N VAL A 150 31.62 -29.30 -27.93
CA VAL A 150 33.06 -29.00 -27.83
C VAL A 150 33.54 -29.51 -26.48
N ILE A 151 34.31 -30.60 -26.49
CA ILE A 151 34.97 -31.13 -25.29
C ILE A 151 36.23 -30.28 -25.04
N PRO A 152 36.38 -29.60 -23.90
CA PRO A 152 37.60 -28.89 -23.57
C PRO A 152 38.72 -29.90 -23.29
N GLU A 153 39.82 -29.79 -24.03
CA GLU A 153 41.00 -30.63 -23.89
C GLU A 153 41.66 -30.38 -22.52
N SER A 154 41.61 -31.39 -21.66
CA SER A 154 42.27 -31.36 -20.34
C SER A 154 43.78 -31.28 -20.55
N ARG A 155 44.36 -30.11 -20.30
CA ARG A 155 45.81 -29.97 -20.16
C ARG A 155 46.26 -30.80 -18.97
N HIS A 156 46.89 -31.93 -19.24
CA HIS A 156 47.77 -32.56 -18.29
C HIS A 156 49.17 -31.98 -18.46
N THR A 157 49.54 -31.26 -17.41
CA THR A 157 50.86 -30.82 -17.00
C THR A 157 51.88 -31.97 -17.09
N GLU A 158 53.02 -31.70 -17.71
CA GLU A 158 54.32 -32.17 -17.21
C GLU A 158 55.12 -30.95 -16.76
#